data_AF-A0A848KI49-F1
#
_entry.id   AF-A0A848KI49-F1
#
_cell.length_a   1.000
_cell.length_b   1.000
_cell.length_c   1.000
_cell.angle_alpha   90.00
_cell.angle_beta   90.00
_cell.angle_gamma   90.00
#
_symmetry.space_group_name_H-M   'P 1'
#
loop_
_entity.id
_entity.type
_entity.pdbx_description
1 polymer ?
#
loop_
_entity_poly.entity_id
_entity_poly.type
_entity_poly.pdbx_seq_one_letter_code
_entity_poly.pdbx_strand_id
1 'polypeptide(L)'
;MRRITLQACALAAMSLLGGGVAGATPPVVTPEPGGLIRVDIGAGEWWECEGYSLAPPFLQVVPDFYIFELGPTPIYLRYAPGTPAWVSCVGTGEPFYWVGQIVTAGQ
;
A
#
# COMPACT_ATOMS: atom_id res chain seq x y z
N MET A 1 32.02 -46.25 6.24
CA MET A 1 31.11 -45.22 6.80
C MET A 1 31.74 -43.82 6.68
N ARG A 2 31.74 -43.21 5.49
CA ARG A 2 32.40 -41.90 5.28
C ARG A 2 31.83 -41.12 4.07
N ARG A 3 30.53 -41.22 3.82
CA ARG A 3 29.86 -40.59 2.65
C ARG A 3 28.60 -39.76 2.98
N ILE A 4 28.21 -39.63 4.24
CA ILE A 4 26.90 -39.04 4.59
C ILE A 4 27.00 -37.54 4.99
N THR A 5 28.19 -37.03 5.32
CA THR A 5 28.33 -35.71 5.96
C THR A 5 28.34 -34.50 5.01
N LEU A 6 28.39 -34.70 3.69
CA LEU A 6 28.51 -33.60 2.71
C LEU A 6 27.16 -33.09 2.17
N GLN A 7 26.05 -33.78 2.43
CA GLN A 7 24.74 -33.39 1.89
C GLN A 7 23.96 -32.40 2.78
N ALA A 8 24.29 -32.26 4.07
CA ALA A 8 23.55 -31.38 4.97
C ALA A 8 23.83 -29.88 4.73
N CYS A 9 25.04 -29.51 4.30
CA CYS A 9 25.38 -28.09 4.07
C CYS A 9 24.71 -27.49 2.82
N ALA A 10 24.38 -28.31 1.82
CA ALA A 10 23.79 -27.81 0.58
C ALA A 10 22.34 -27.33 0.75
N LEU A 11 21.58 -27.97 1.64
CA LEU A 11 20.18 -27.59 1.90
C LEU A 11 20.06 -26.27 2.67
N ALA A 12 20.96 -26.00 3.62
CA ALA A 12 20.97 -24.74 4.38
C ALA A 12 21.34 -23.52 3.50
N ALA A 13 22.19 -23.73 2.49
CA ALA A 13 22.60 -22.65 1.57
C ALA A 13 21.47 -22.23 0.61
N MET A 14 20.59 -23.16 0.22
CA MET A 14 19.46 -22.86 -0.68
C MET A 14 18.34 -22.08 0.00
N SER A 15 18.14 -22.24 1.32
CA SER A 15 17.19 -21.43 2.09
C SER A 15 17.62 -19.97 2.30
N LEU A 16 18.92 -19.67 2.16
CA LEU A 16 19.46 -18.31 2.31
C LEU A 16 19.33 -17.45 1.04
N LEU A 17 19.12 -18.08 -0.12
CA LEU A 17 19.01 -17.40 -1.42
C LEU A 17 17.56 -17.10 -1.84
N GLY A 18 16.58 -17.65 -1.11
CA GLY A 18 15.15 -17.52 -1.42
C GLY A 18 14.42 -16.43 -0.63
N GLY A 19 15.10 -15.68 0.24
CA GLY A 19 14.54 -14.54 0.96
C GLY A 19 14.35 -13.33 0.05
N GLY A 20 13.60 -13.49 -1.04
CA GLY A 20 13.13 -12.34 -1.80
C GLY A 20 12.27 -11.47 -0.89
N VAL A 21 12.50 -10.16 -0.92
CA VAL A 21 11.53 -9.20 -0.37
C VAL A 21 10.21 -9.42 -1.09
N ALA A 22 9.12 -9.60 -0.34
CA ALA A 22 7.81 -9.78 -0.93
C ALA A 22 7.50 -8.53 -1.77
N GLY A 23 7.37 -8.70 -3.09
CA GLY A 23 6.97 -7.60 -3.96
C GLY A 23 5.53 -7.19 -3.64
N ALA A 24 5.27 -5.90 -3.61
CA ALA A 24 3.94 -5.33 -3.42
C ALA A 24 3.45 -4.67 -4.72
N THR A 25 2.15 -4.76 -4.93
CA THR A 25 1.45 -4.09 -6.02
C THR A 25 1.15 -2.67 -5.59
N PRO A 26 1.45 -1.64 -6.41
CA PRO A 26 1.04 -0.28 -6.11
C PRO A 26 -0.49 -0.20 -5.86
N PRO A 27 -0.93 0.47 -4.78
CA PRO A 27 -2.34 0.72 -4.54
C PRO A 27 -3.01 1.45 -5.72
N VAL A 28 -4.29 1.15 -5.97
CA VAL A 28 -5.06 1.79 -7.04
C VAL A 28 -6.03 2.80 -6.47
N VAL A 29 -5.93 4.04 -6.91
CA VAL A 29 -6.74 5.16 -6.41
C VAL A 29 -7.84 5.48 -7.42
N THR A 30 -9.10 5.38 -6.99
CA THR A 30 -10.30 5.59 -7.80
C THR A 30 -11.21 6.63 -7.17
N PRO A 31 -11.53 7.75 -7.86
CA PRO A 31 -12.58 8.66 -7.41
C PRO A 31 -13.95 7.98 -7.39
N GLU A 32 -14.71 8.21 -6.33
CA GLU A 32 -16.09 7.75 -6.19
C GLU A 32 -17.04 8.92 -5.92
N PRO A 33 -18.32 8.82 -6.32
CA PRO A 33 -19.30 9.87 -6.10
C PRO A 33 -19.40 10.31 -4.64
N GLY A 34 -19.77 11.57 -4.41
CA GLY A 34 -19.99 12.11 -3.07
C GLY A 34 -18.70 12.44 -2.31
N GLY A 35 -17.66 12.87 -3.03
CA GLY A 35 -16.39 13.32 -2.45
C GLY A 35 -15.50 12.19 -1.93
N LEU A 36 -15.67 10.97 -2.44
CA LEU A 36 -14.90 9.81 -2.00
C LEU A 36 -13.72 9.54 -2.95
N ILE A 37 -12.65 9.02 -2.36
CA ILE A 37 -11.55 8.39 -3.05
C ILE A 37 -11.39 6.99 -2.46
N ARG A 38 -11.60 5.95 -3.27
CA ARG A 38 -11.36 4.56 -2.92
C ARG A 38 -9.91 4.19 -3.26
N VAL A 39 -9.23 3.57 -2.30
CA VAL A 39 -7.88 3.03 -2.47
C VAL A 39 -7.97 1.51 -2.38
N ASP A 40 -7.70 0.86 -3.51
CA ASP A 40 -7.72 -0.60 -3.60
C ASP A 40 -6.34 -1.17 -3.30
N ILE A 41 -6.33 -2.14 -2.39
CA ILE A 41 -5.12 -2.83 -1.93
C ILE A 41 -5.06 -4.23 -2.54
N GLY A 42 -3.89 -4.65 -3.02
CA GLY A 42 -3.65 -6.00 -3.52
C GLY A 42 -3.94 -7.07 -2.47
N ALA A 43 -4.53 -8.20 -2.87
CA ALA A 43 -4.88 -9.26 -1.92
C ALA A 43 -3.64 -9.80 -1.17
N GLY A 44 -3.72 -9.86 0.17
CA GLY A 44 -2.62 -10.33 1.02
C GLY A 44 -1.54 -9.28 1.29
N GLU A 45 -1.70 -8.06 0.79
CA GLU A 45 -0.78 -6.95 1.05
C GLU A 45 -1.30 -6.08 2.19
N TRP A 46 -0.39 -5.68 3.06
CA TRP A 46 -0.67 -4.72 4.13
C TRP A 46 -0.20 -3.34 3.73
N TRP A 47 -1.11 -2.37 3.77
CA TRP A 47 -0.81 -0.98 3.49
C TRP A 47 -1.46 -0.05 4.52
N GLU A 48 -0.67 0.90 4.97
CA GLU A 48 -1.11 2.14 5.58
C GLU A 48 -1.33 3.17 4.47
N CYS A 49 -2.47 3.83 4.38
CA CYS A 49 -2.66 4.90 3.38
C CYS A 49 -3.23 6.17 4.00
N GLU A 50 -2.70 7.31 3.55
CA GLU A 50 -3.08 8.64 3.98
C GLU A 50 -3.42 9.51 2.79
N GLY A 51 -4.52 10.24 2.93
CA GLY A 51 -5.00 11.17 1.93
C GLY A 51 -4.59 12.62 2.23
N TYR A 52 -4.05 13.30 1.23
CA TYR A 52 -3.59 14.68 1.33
C TYR A 52 -4.22 15.58 0.28
N SER A 53 -4.53 16.82 0.64
CA SER A 53 -4.97 17.85 -0.31
C SER A 53 -4.35 19.20 0.03
N LEU A 54 -3.94 19.96 -0.99
CA LEU A 54 -3.53 21.37 -0.84
C LEU A 54 -4.70 22.35 -1.08
N ALA A 55 -5.91 21.84 -1.32
CA ALA A 55 -7.07 22.69 -1.57
C ALA A 55 -7.47 23.47 -0.30
N PRO A 56 -7.94 24.73 -0.42
CA PRO A 56 -8.54 25.48 0.68
C PRO A 56 -9.69 24.68 1.32
N PRO A 57 -9.84 24.67 2.66
CA PRO A 57 -9.18 25.52 3.66
C PRO A 57 -7.81 25.02 4.18
N PHE A 58 -6.97 24.45 3.31
CA PHE A 58 -5.58 24.03 3.53
C PHE A 58 -5.41 22.74 4.33
N LEU A 59 -4.37 21.99 3.94
CA LEU A 59 -4.04 20.60 4.31
C LEU A 59 -5.15 19.84 5.03
N GLN A 60 -6.13 19.37 4.27
CA GLN A 60 -7.03 18.35 4.77
C GLN A 60 -6.27 17.03 4.75
N VAL A 61 -5.73 16.63 5.90
CA VAL A 61 -5.54 15.21 6.14
C VAL A 61 -6.88 14.69 6.64
N VAL A 62 -7.44 13.75 5.87
CA VAL A 62 -8.72 13.11 6.21
C VAL A 62 -8.57 12.52 7.63
N PRO A 63 -9.60 12.63 8.50
CA PRO A 63 -9.50 12.28 9.93
C PRO A 63 -9.10 10.83 10.25
N ASP A 64 -8.96 9.98 9.25
CA ASP A 64 -8.52 8.60 9.40
C ASP A 64 -7.01 8.48 9.11
N PHE A 65 -6.22 9.20 9.90
CA PHE A 65 -4.77 9.05 9.97
C PHE A 65 -4.44 7.63 10.44
N TYR A 66 -3.44 6.96 9.84
CA TYR A 66 -3.02 5.59 10.17
C TYR A 66 -4.04 4.46 9.87
N ILE A 67 -4.81 4.53 8.77
CA ILE A 67 -5.59 3.37 8.34
C ILE A 67 -4.64 2.31 7.78
N PHE A 68 -4.47 1.22 8.52
CA PHE A 68 -3.73 0.04 8.10
C PHE A 68 -4.71 -1.08 7.73
N GLU A 69 -4.74 -1.47 6.46
CA GLU A 69 -5.67 -2.49 5.96
C GLU A 69 -4.93 -3.62 5.23
N LEU A 70 -5.50 -4.82 5.38
CA LEU A 70 -5.10 -6.00 4.60
C LEU A 70 -5.98 -6.09 3.37
N GLY A 71 -5.36 -6.04 2.19
CA GLY A 71 -6.07 -6.23 0.94
C GLY A 71 -6.75 -7.61 0.88
N PRO A 72 -7.91 -7.73 0.22
CA PRO A 72 -8.47 -6.76 -0.72
C PRO A 72 -9.45 -5.75 -0.10
N THR A 73 -9.39 -5.51 1.22
CA THR A 73 -10.23 -4.50 1.88
C THR A 73 -9.83 -3.11 1.38
N PRO A 74 -10.75 -2.33 0.78
CA PRO A 74 -10.45 -0.99 0.30
C PRO A 74 -10.42 0.03 1.45
N ILE A 75 -9.62 1.09 1.27
CA ILE A 75 -9.62 2.27 2.14
C ILE A 75 -10.45 3.37 1.46
N TYR A 76 -11.29 4.06 2.23
CA TYR A 76 -12.11 5.17 1.72
C TYR A 76 -11.70 6.48 2.37
N LEU A 77 -11.30 7.44 1.54
CA LEU A 77 -10.88 8.77 1.96
C LEU A 77 -11.96 9.78 1.56
N ARG A 78 -12.46 10.55 2.52
CA ARG A 78 -13.55 11.51 2.30
C ARG A 78 -13.03 12.94 2.23
N TYR A 79 -13.43 13.64 1.16
CA TYR A 79 -13.18 15.04 0.91
C TYR A 79 -14.48 15.77 0.57
N ALA A 80 -14.41 17.09 0.44
CA ALA A 80 -15.43 17.82 -0.30
C ALA A 80 -15.43 17.36 -1.78
N PRO A 81 -16.60 17.21 -2.43
CA PRO A 81 -16.67 16.89 -3.86
C PRO A 81 -15.85 17.87 -4.71
N GLY A 82 -15.06 17.34 -5.66
CA GLY A 82 -14.20 18.15 -6.52
C GLY A 82 -12.85 18.55 -5.93
N THR A 83 -12.56 18.18 -4.67
CA THR A 83 -11.24 18.45 -4.07
C THR A 83 -10.14 17.68 -4.80
N PRO A 84 -9.06 18.35 -5.27
CA PRO A 84 -7.86 17.66 -5.73
C PRO A 84 -7.08 17.09 -4.53
N ALA A 85 -6.78 15.80 -4.56
CA ALA A 85 -6.07 15.11 -3.48
C ALA A 85 -5.11 14.05 -4.04
N TRP A 86 -4.08 13.69 -3.28
CA TRP A 86 -3.23 12.54 -3.56
C TRP A 86 -3.19 11.62 -2.34
N VAL A 87 -2.74 10.39 -2.55
CA VAL A 87 -2.62 9.38 -1.51
C VAL A 87 -1.15 8.98 -1.40
N SER A 88 -0.62 8.89 -0.19
CA SER A 88 0.63 8.16 0.06
C SER A 88 0.35 6.94 0.91
N CYS A 89 1.07 5.86 0.63
CA CYS A 89 0.93 4.62 1.37
C CYS A 89 2.29 4.06 1.80
N VAL A 90 2.32 3.40 2.95
CA VAL A 90 3.46 2.65 3.49
C VAL A 90 3.05 1.18 3.62
N GLY A 91 3.84 0.25 3.12
CA GLY A 91 3.50 -1.16 3.07
C GLY A 91 4.58 -2.08 3.65
N THR A 92 4.24 -3.37 3.78
CA THR A 92 5.19 -4.38 4.28
C THR A 92 5.98 -5.09 3.18
N GLY A 93 5.61 -4.91 1.92
CA GLY A 93 6.33 -5.44 0.74
C GLY A 93 7.06 -4.33 -0.03
N GLU A 94 7.99 -4.71 -0.91
CA GLU A 94 8.73 -3.75 -1.74
C GLU A 94 7.91 -3.35 -3.00
N PRO A 95 7.70 -2.05 -3.28
CA PRO A 95 8.22 -0.89 -2.57
C PRO A 95 7.46 -0.60 -1.26
N PHE A 96 8.20 -0.37 -0.17
CA PHE A 96 7.62 -0.10 1.15
C PHE A 96 6.91 1.26 1.24
N TYR A 97 7.08 2.13 0.24
CA TYR A 97 6.47 3.44 0.17
C TYR A 97 5.99 3.71 -1.24
N TRP A 98 4.79 4.25 -1.35
CA TRP A 98 4.15 4.60 -2.61
C TRP A 98 3.48 5.97 -2.50
N VAL A 99 3.56 6.76 -3.57
CA VAL A 99 2.85 8.03 -3.70
C VAL A 99 2.06 8.01 -4.99
N GLY A 100 0.76 8.19 -4.86
CA GLY A 100 -0.17 8.25 -5.98
C GLY A 100 -0.14 9.58 -6.71
N GLN A 101 -0.76 9.57 -7.89
CA GLN A 101 -1.08 10.78 -8.62
C GLN A 101 -2.13 11.62 -7.88
N ILE A 102 -2.22 12.90 -8.23
CA ILE A 102 -3.33 13.74 -7.82
C ILE A 102 -4.58 13.30 -8.59
N VAL A 103 -5.66 13.02 -7.86
CA VAL A 103 -7.00 12.74 -8.39
C VAL A 103 -7.99 13.78 -7.87
N THR A 104 -9.10 13.95 -8.56
CA THR A 104 -10.21 14.79 -8.10
C THR A 104 -11.23 13.90 -7.39
N ALA A 105 -11.56 14.21 -6.13
CA ALA A 105 -12.62 13.52 -5.41
C ALA A 105 -13.94 13.60 -6.19
N GLY A 106 -14.66 12.48 -6.29
CA GLY A 106 -15.83 12.40 -7.17
C GLY A 106 -16.89 13.44 -6.82
N GLN A 107 -17.61 13.89 -7.85
CA GLN A 107 -18.71 14.83 -7.73
C GLN A 107 -19.90 14.22 -6.97
#